data_AF-A0A1D6QEP3-F1
#
_entry.id   AF-A0A1D6QEP3-F1
#
_cell.length_a   1.000
_cell.length_b   1.000
_cell.length_c   1.000
_cell.angle_alpha   90.00
_cell.angle_beta   90.00
_cell.angle_gamma   90.00
#
_symmetry.space_group_name_H-M   'P 1'
#
loop_
_entity.id
_entity.type
_entity.pdbx_description
1 polymer ?
#
loop_
_entity_poly.entity_id
_entity_poly.type
_entity_poly.pdbx_seq_one_letter_code
_entity_poly.pdbx_strand_id
1 'polypeptide(L)' 'MWQLLFAERSWPLIDYWCQFLQVRHNKAISRDTWAQLLEFVKTIDPQLTNYDEEGAWPYLIDEFVDYLKENGLA' A
#
# COMPACT_ATOMS: atom_id res chain seq x y z
N MET A 1 13.93 2.88 -0.60
CA MET A 1 13.59 4.12 -1.35
C MET A 1 12.32 4.78 -0.82
N TRP A 2 11.27 4.02 -0.50
CA TRP A 2 9.99 4.59 -0.04
C TRP A 2 10.04 5.08 1.41
N GLN A 3 10.75 4.36 2.29
CA GLN A 3 10.98 4.80 3.67
C GLN A 3 11.66 6.18 3.76
N LEU A 4 12.47 6.56 2.76
CA LEU A 4 13.05 7.92 2.69
C LEU A 4 12.04 8.96 2.21
N LEU A 5 11.15 8.58 1.28
CA LEU A 5 10.11 9.47 0.73
C LEU A 5 9.01 9.79 1.76
N PHE A 6 8.75 8.85 2.68
CA PHE A 6 7.78 8.99 3.77
C PHE A 6 8.44 9.32 5.12
N ALA A 7 9.75 9.65 5.14
CA ALA A 7 10.43 10.06 6.38
C ALA A 7 9.88 11.39 6.93
N GLU A 8 9.41 12.30 6.06
CA GLU A 8 8.77 13.56 6.46
C GLU A 8 7.24 13.47 6.59
N ARG A 9 6.61 12.51 5.89
CA ARG A 9 5.18 12.18 5.99
C ARG A 9 5.04 10.76 6.50
N SER A 10 4.97 10.62 7.82
CA SER A 10 4.87 9.32 8.50
C SER A 10 3.57 8.60 8.10
N TRP A 11 3.62 7.79 7.05
CA TRP A 11 2.53 6.88 6.68
C TRP A 11 2.69 5.59 7.50
N PRO A 12 1.78 5.28 8.43
CA PRO A 12 1.97 4.17 9.38
C PRO A 12 2.01 2.79 8.72
N LEU A 13 1.46 2.64 7.51
CA LEU A 13 1.44 1.37 6.79
C LEU A 13 2.68 1.13 5.90
N ILE A 14 3.63 2.07 5.85
CA ILE A 14 4.79 1.97 4.96
C ILE A 14 5.67 0.75 5.25
N ASP A 15 5.78 0.37 6.52
CA ASP A 15 6.59 -0.76 6.95
C ASP A 15 5.94 -2.07 6.49
N TYR A 16 4.64 -2.21 6.72
CA TYR A 16 3.86 -3.35 6.23
C TYR A 16 3.85 -3.44 4.71
N TRP A 17 3.81 -2.31 4.01
CA TRP A 17 3.93 -2.30 2.56
C TRP A 17 5.30 -2.84 2.11
N CYS A 18 6.37 -2.38 2.75
CA CYS A 18 7.72 -2.86 2.44
C CYS A 18 7.86 -4.37 2.72
N GLN A 19 7.29 -4.85 3.83
CA GLN A 19 7.25 -6.27 4.16
C GLN A 19 6.42 -7.09 3.16
N PHE A 20 5.23 -6.60 2.80
CA PHE A 20 4.37 -7.21 1.78
C PHE A 20 5.12 -7.39 0.46
N LEU A 21 5.82 -6.35 -0.02
CA LEU A 21 6.62 -6.46 -1.23
C LEU A 21 7.72 -7.52 -1.11
N GLN A 22 8.42 -7.59 0.01
CA GLN A 22 9.46 -8.61 0.21
C GLN A 22 8.91 -10.04 0.19
N VAL A 23 7.71 -10.25 0.75
CA VAL A 23 7.10 -11.59 0.88
C VAL A 23 6.33 -12.00 -0.37
N ARG A 24 5.50 -11.12 -0.91
CA ARG A 24 4.53 -11.42 -1.98
C ARG A 24 5.00 -10.93 -3.35
N HIS A 25 5.84 -9.89 -3.42
CA HIS A 25 6.16 -9.22 -4.68
C HIS A 25 7.65 -8.90 -4.88
N ASN A 26 8.46 -9.91 -5.22
CA ASN A 26 9.88 -9.72 -5.54
C ASN A 26 10.12 -9.30 -7.02
N LYS A 27 9.27 -8.41 -7.55
CA LYS A 27 9.34 -7.93 -8.95
C LYS A 27 9.39 -6.40 -8.99
N ALA A 28 9.82 -5.88 -10.14
CA ALA A 28 9.85 -4.44 -10.37
C ALA A 28 8.43 -3.86 -10.38
N ILE A 29 8.20 -2.81 -9.60
CA ILE A 29 6.94 -2.08 -9.57
C ILE A 29 6.90 -1.10 -10.73
N SER A 30 5.82 -1.14 -11.51
CA SER A 30 5.58 -0.20 -12.60
C SER A 30 5.38 1.23 -12.09
N ARG A 31 5.76 2.22 -12.90
CA ARG A 31 5.58 3.65 -12.55
C ARG A 31 4.13 4.02 -12.27
N ASP A 32 3.19 3.39 -12.97
CA ASP A 32 1.75 3.55 -12.76
C ASP A 32 1.32 3.14 -11.34
N THR A 33 1.65 1.91 -10.94
CA THR A 33 1.37 1.39 -9.59
C THR A 33 2.00 2.24 -8.49
N TRP A 34 3.19 2.79 -8.74
CA TRP A 34 3.81 3.74 -7.81
C TRP A 34 2.96 5.01 -7.65
N ALA A 35 2.51 5.60 -8.77
CA ALA A 35 1.69 6.81 -8.75
C ALA A 35 0.35 6.56 -8.05
N GLN A 36 -0.29 5.43 -8.35
CA GLN A 36 -1.51 5.00 -7.70
C GLN A 36 -1.32 4.82 -6.20
N LEU A 37 -0.23 4.20 -5.76
CA LEU A 37 -0.02 4.08 -4.33
C LEU A 37 0.23 5.44 -3.66
N LEU A 38 0.97 6.37 -4.28
CA LEU A 38 1.10 7.71 -3.70
C LEU A 38 -0.25 8.42 -3.52
N GLU A 39 -1.23 8.11 -4.37
CA GLU A 39 -2.60 8.57 -4.20
C GLU A 39 -3.29 7.83 -3.06
N PHE A 40 -3.22 6.49 -3.04
CA PHE A 40 -3.73 5.64 -1.96
C PHE A 40 -3.27 6.11 -0.57
N VAL A 41 -1.98 6.40 -0.38
CA VAL A 41 -1.43 6.88 0.90
C VAL A 41 -2.04 8.23 1.33
N LYS A 42 -2.48 9.05 0.37
CA LYS A 42 -3.05 10.37 0.65
C LYS A 42 -4.57 10.33 0.84
N THR A 43 -5.25 9.37 0.21
CA THR A 43 -6.70 9.30 0.16
C THR A 43 -7.26 8.26 1.13
N ILE A 44 -6.56 7.15 1.36
CA ILE A 44 -7.02 6.02 2.14
C ILE A 44 -6.59 6.14 3.60
N ASP A 45 -7.54 5.94 4.51
CA ASP A 45 -7.29 5.94 5.94
C ASP A 45 -6.46 4.72 6.35
N PRO A 46 -5.61 4.82 7.39
CA PRO A 46 -4.80 3.70 7.84
C PRO A 46 -5.60 2.51 8.40
N GLN A 47 -6.88 2.72 8.71
CA GLN A 47 -7.85 1.68 9.08
C GLN A 47 -8.57 1.07 7.87
N LEU A 48 -8.23 1.50 6.65
CA LEU A 48 -8.82 1.06 5.39
C LEU A 48 -10.36 1.19 5.31
N THR A 49 -10.96 2.03 6.16
CA THR A 49 -12.43 2.17 6.27
C THR A 49 -13.06 2.82 5.06
N ASN A 50 -12.29 3.58 4.28
CA ASN A 50 -12.72 4.22 3.05
C ASN A 50 -12.15 3.54 1.79
N TYR A 51 -11.55 2.35 1.94
CA TYR A 51 -11.09 1.57 0.81
C TYR A 51 -12.27 0.92 0.08
N ASP A 52 -12.30 1.10 -1.23
CA ASP A 52 -13.28 0.50 -2.12
C ASP A 52 -12.59 -0.56 -2.99
N GLU A 53 -12.95 -1.83 -2.79
CA GLU A 53 -12.39 -2.98 -3.53
C GLU A 53 -12.89 -3.08 -4.97
N GLU A 54 -14.01 -2.41 -5.28
CA GLU A 54 -14.50 -2.24 -6.64
C GLU A 54 -13.87 -1.02 -7.35
N GLY A 55 -12.96 -0.33 -6.67
CA GLY A 55 -12.27 0.85 -7.14
C GLY A 55 -11.28 0.55 -8.28
N ALA A 56 -10.84 1.60 -8.97
CA ALA A 56 -9.88 1.49 -10.08
C ALA A 56 -8.42 1.28 -9.62
N TRP A 57 -8.20 0.73 -8.43
CA TRP A 57 -6.87 0.50 -7.90
C TRP A 57 -6.18 -0.65 -8.64
N PRO A 58 -4.85 -0.60 -8.79
CA PRO A 58 -4.09 -1.72 -9.33
C PRO A 58 -4.16 -2.91 -8.38
N TYR A 59 -4.24 -4.11 -8.95
CA TYR A 59 -4.31 -5.38 -8.22
C TYR A 59 -3.27 -5.54 -7.09
N LEU A 60 -2.08 -4.95 -7.24
CA LEU A 60 -1.05 -4.98 -6.19
C LEU A 60 -1.48 -4.27 -4.89
N ILE A 61 -2.29 -3.22 -5.00
CA ILE A 61 -2.85 -2.49 -3.86
C ILE A 61 -3.97 -3.31 -3.22
N ASP A 62 -4.83 -3.95 -4.02
CA ASP A 62 -5.82 -4.89 -3.51
C ASP A 62 -5.18 -6.03 -2.72
N GLU A 63 -4.13 -6.65 -3.27
CA GLU A 63 -3.37 -7.69 -2.58
C GLU A 63 -2.74 -7.20 -1.27
N PHE A 64 -2.30 -5.93 -1.23
CA PHE A 64 -1.77 -5.35 -0.01
C PHE A 64 -2.84 -5.14 1.06
N VAL A 65 -4.02 -4.66 0.67
CA VAL A 65 -5.17 -4.48 1.56
C VAL A 65 -5.62 -5.83 2.12
N ASP A 66 -5.70 -6.85 1.26
CA ASP A 66 -6.00 -8.22 1.67
C ASP A 66 -4.95 -8.73 2.67
N TYR A 67 -3.66 -8.54 2.38
CA TYR A 67 -2.58 -8.90 3.30
C TYR A 67 -2.71 -8.22 4.68
N LEU A 68 -3.09 -6.94 4.73
CA LEU A 68 -3.32 -6.25 6.01
C LEU A 68 -4.50 -6.86 6.79
N LYS A 69 -5.61 -7.16 6.10
CA LYS A 69 -6.80 -7.80 6.69
C LYS A 69 -6.49 -9.23 7.17
N GLU A 70 -5.78 -10.03 6.38
CA GLU A 70 -5.35 -11.40 6.73
C GLU A 70 -4.51 -11.42 8.02
N ASN A 71 -3.69 -10.39 8.25
CA ASN A 71 -2.79 -10.31 9.41
C ASN A 71 -3.41 -9.53 10.59
N GLY A 72 -4.64 -9.02 10.49
CA GLY A 72 -5.28 -8.20 11.52
C GLY A 72 -4.54 -6.89 11.81
N LEU A 73 -3.89 -6.33 10.79
CA LEU A 73 -3.10 -5.10 10.88
C LEU A 73 -3.90 -3.83 10.50
N ALA A 74 -5.11 -4.03 9.93
CA ALA A 74 -6.05 -2.98 9.54
C ALA A 74 -7.42 -3.21 10.20
#